data_AF-A0A9N9JMM1-F1
#
_entry.id   AF-A0A9N9JMM1-F1
#
_cell.length_a   1.000
_cell.length_b   1.000
_cell.length_c   1.000
_cell.angle_alpha   90.00
_cell.angle_beta   90.00
_cell.angle_gamma   90.00
#
_symmetry.space_group_name_H-M   'P 1'
#
loop_
_entity.id
_entity.type
_entity.pdbx_description
1 polymer ?
#
loop_
_entity_poly.entity_id
_entity_poly.type
_entity_poly.pdbx_seq_one_letter_code
_entity_poly.pdbx_strand_id
1 'polypeptide(L)'
;VFNIAFLTSEEIRKEYRERNDGKDNLVQPNDVFFSVHAFILSLITLTQTFYYKRGADQNVSPITRTLIVCSIIGIVPVLIGISIGTYQWIDLLYYLSYIKLAISLIKYLPQVYLNFRRKSTVGWSIYNILLDFTGGTLSTFQLFLDAYLTDNWSGISGDLVKLGLGFQSIAFDLVFMTQHYILYRNRYDDALIKENTIVDAMTGTSQERERLLENNDINYV
;
A
#
# COMPACT_ATOMS: atom_id res chain seq x y z
N VAL A 1 6.37 -12.39 -4.24
CA VAL A 1 6.78 -13.73 -3.74
C VAL A 1 5.58 -14.67 -3.64
N PHE A 2 4.59 -14.41 -2.77
CA PHE A 2 3.40 -15.27 -2.60
C PHE A 2 2.72 -15.64 -3.93
N ASN A 3 2.18 -14.66 -4.68
CA ASN A 3 1.45 -14.95 -5.92
C ASN A 3 2.32 -15.67 -6.97
N ILE A 4 3.61 -15.33 -7.06
CA ILE A 4 4.55 -16.00 -7.97
C ILE A 4 4.73 -17.46 -7.56
N ALA A 5 4.99 -17.73 -6.28
CA ALA A 5 5.22 -19.07 -5.77
C ALA A 5 3.98 -19.98 -5.94
N PHE A 6 2.79 -19.45 -5.68
CA PHE A 6 1.53 -20.18 -5.90
C PHE A 6 1.22 -20.46 -7.38
N LEU A 7 1.72 -19.62 -8.30
CA LEU A 7 1.53 -19.82 -9.73
C LEU A 7 2.58 -20.77 -10.34
N THR A 8 3.85 -20.65 -9.92
CA THR A 8 4.98 -21.31 -10.61
C THR A 8 5.53 -22.54 -9.89
N SER A 9 5.38 -22.67 -8.56
CA SER A 9 5.94 -23.79 -7.81
C SER A 9 4.96 -24.95 -7.71
N GLU A 10 5.32 -26.09 -8.30
CA GLU A 10 4.54 -27.33 -8.19
C GLU A 10 4.50 -27.84 -6.74
N GLU A 11 5.59 -27.66 -5.98
CA GLU A 11 5.69 -28.07 -4.57
C GLU A 11 4.67 -27.30 -3.72
N ILE A 12 4.62 -25.96 -3.83
CA ILE A 12 3.66 -25.12 -3.10
C ILE A 12 2.21 -25.49 -3.46
N ARG A 13 1.94 -25.74 -4.74
CA ARG A 13 0.60 -26.12 -5.19
C ARG A 13 0.19 -27.48 -4.64
N LYS A 14 1.12 -28.43 -4.57
CA LYS A 14 0.89 -29.74 -3.95
C LYS A 14 0.61 -29.60 -2.45
N GLU A 15 1.46 -28.87 -1.72
CA GLU A 15 1.28 -28.59 -0.29
C GLU A 15 -0.06 -27.89 0.00
N TYR A 16 -0.48 -26.98 -0.88
CA TYR A 16 -1.80 -26.32 -0.77
C TYR A 16 -2.95 -27.30 -0.97
N ARG A 17 -2.88 -28.15 -2.00
CA ARG A 17 -3.92 -29.16 -2.29
C ARG A 17 -4.07 -30.14 -1.13
N GLU A 18 -2.96 -30.60 -0.54
CA GLU A 18 -2.96 -31.49 0.63
C GLU A 18 -3.71 -30.87 1.82
N ARG A 19 -3.67 -29.54 1.96
CA ARG A 19 -4.30 -28.79 3.05
C ARG A 19 -5.74 -28.34 2.76
N ASN A 20 -6.21 -28.45 1.52
CA ASN A 20 -7.50 -27.90 1.06
C ASN A 20 -8.32 -28.94 0.28
N ASP A 21 -8.37 -30.18 0.75
CA ASP A 21 -9.17 -31.27 0.18
C ASP A 21 -8.89 -31.53 -1.32
N GLY A 22 -7.62 -31.42 -1.73
CA GLY A 22 -7.19 -31.62 -3.10
C GLY A 22 -7.45 -30.44 -4.05
N LYS A 23 -7.99 -29.33 -3.55
CA LYS A 23 -8.35 -28.17 -4.36
C LYS A 23 -7.13 -27.33 -4.73
N ASP A 24 -7.14 -26.83 -5.97
CA ASP A 24 -6.17 -25.84 -6.43
C ASP A 24 -6.41 -24.47 -5.79
N ASN A 25 -5.33 -23.70 -5.67
CA ASN A 25 -5.41 -22.31 -5.26
C ASN A 25 -6.04 -21.45 -6.37
N LEU A 26 -6.61 -20.31 -5.98
CA LEU A 26 -7.28 -19.38 -6.88
C LEU A 26 -6.35 -18.24 -7.35
N VAL A 27 -5.03 -18.40 -7.29
CA VAL A 27 -4.08 -17.38 -7.76
C VAL A 27 -3.98 -17.42 -9.27
N GLN A 28 -4.24 -16.29 -9.90
CA GLN A 28 -4.24 -16.15 -11.36
C GLN A 28 -3.07 -15.30 -11.86
N PRO A 29 -2.70 -15.36 -13.15
CA PRO A 29 -1.63 -14.54 -13.71
C PRO A 29 -1.80 -13.03 -13.52
N ASN A 30 -3.05 -12.53 -13.52
CA ASN A 30 -3.34 -11.13 -13.24
C ASN A 30 -2.99 -10.73 -11.80
N ASP A 31 -3.13 -11.63 -10.83
CA ASP A 31 -2.73 -11.39 -9.43
C ASP A 31 -1.19 -11.24 -9.34
N VAL A 32 -0.44 -12.01 -10.14
CA VAL A 32 1.01 -11.89 -10.24
C VAL A 32 1.39 -10.53 -10.84
N PHE A 33 0.81 -10.17 -11.99
CA PHE A 33 1.08 -8.88 -12.64
C PHE A 33 0.82 -7.70 -11.69
N PHE A 34 -0.34 -7.69 -11.02
CA PHE A 34 -0.68 -6.65 -10.04
C PHE A 34 0.35 -6.58 -8.90
N SER A 35 0.75 -7.72 -8.34
CA SER A 35 1.72 -7.75 -7.23
C SER A 35 3.13 -7.32 -7.65
N VAL A 36 3.56 -7.62 -8.88
CA VAL A 36 4.85 -7.18 -9.43
C VAL A 36 4.84 -5.67 -9.70
N HIS A 37 3.76 -5.16 -10.30
CA HIS A 37 3.57 -3.73 -10.52
C HIS A 37 3.62 -2.94 -9.18
N ALA A 38 2.85 -3.39 -8.19
CA ALA A 38 2.85 -2.77 -6.85
C ALA A 38 4.24 -2.81 -6.18
N PHE A 39 5.00 -3.90 -6.37
CA PHE A 39 6.37 -4.01 -5.88
C PHE A 39 7.31 -2.99 -6.54
N ILE A 40 7.22 -2.81 -7.86
CA ILE A 40 8.02 -1.82 -8.60
C ILE A 40 7.71 -0.41 -8.10
N LEU A 41 6.43 -0.04 -7.95
CA LEU A 41 6.04 1.26 -7.40
C LEU A 41 6.53 1.45 -5.95
N SER A 42 6.49 0.38 -5.14
CA SER A 42 7.03 0.40 -3.78
C SER A 42 8.54 0.62 -3.76
N LEU A 43 9.28 0.06 -4.74
CA LEU A 43 10.72 0.28 -4.86
C LEU A 43 11.03 1.72 -5.29
N ILE A 44 10.30 2.24 -6.27
CA ILE A 44 10.43 3.64 -6.71
C ILE A 44 10.18 4.59 -5.53
N THR A 45 9.08 4.40 -4.80
CA THR A 45 8.77 5.24 -3.63
C THR A 45 9.81 5.09 -2.52
N LEU A 46 10.34 3.89 -2.29
CA LEU A 46 11.46 3.68 -1.36
C LEU A 46 12.71 4.45 -1.79
N THR A 47 13.10 4.39 -3.07
CA THR A 47 14.23 5.16 -3.61
C THR A 47 14.01 6.67 -3.46
N GLN A 48 12.80 7.15 -3.70
CA GLN A 48 12.43 8.55 -3.50
C GLN A 48 12.67 8.99 -2.04
N THR A 49 12.44 8.13 -1.05
CA THR A 49 12.71 8.49 0.35
C THR A 49 14.19 8.73 0.67
N PHE A 50 15.11 8.20 -0.13
CA PHE A 50 16.55 8.44 0.02
C PHE A 50 17.01 9.68 -0.76
N TYR A 51 16.30 10.03 -1.84
CA TYR A 51 16.66 11.15 -2.71
C TYR A 51 16.06 12.50 -2.25
N TYR A 52 14.79 12.50 -1.83
CA TYR A 52 14.14 13.73 -1.36
C TYR A 52 14.63 14.14 0.02
N LYS A 53 14.69 15.46 0.25
CA LYS A 53 15.18 16.06 1.49
C LYS A 53 14.41 15.51 2.69
N ARG A 54 15.17 14.93 3.63
CA ARG A 54 14.68 14.44 4.91
C ARG A 54 15.04 15.48 5.99
N GLY A 55 14.13 15.74 6.93
CA GLY A 55 14.46 16.53 8.12
C GLY A 55 15.60 15.86 8.90
N ALA A 56 16.58 16.63 9.38
CA ALA A 56 17.74 16.08 10.09
C ALA A 56 17.36 15.30 11.37
N ASP A 57 16.17 15.56 11.90
CA ASP A 57 15.54 14.95 13.07
C ASP A 57 14.55 13.82 12.75
N GLN A 58 14.22 13.60 11.48
CA GLN A 58 13.23 12.62 11.07
C GLN A 58 13.78 11.20 11.21
N ASN A 59 13.48 10.55 12.33
CA ASN A 59 13.87 9.17 12.60
C ASN A 59 12.69 8.20 12.48
N VAL A 60 12.97 6.93 12.17
CA VAL A 60 11.95 5.89 12.20
C VAL A 60 11.55 5.63 13.65
N SER A 61 10.26 5.59 13.93
CA SER A 61 9.75 5.30 15.28
C SER A 61 10.36 4.01 15.83
N PRO A 62 10.81 3.99 17.10
CA PRO A 62 11.34 2.78 17.72
C PRO A 62 10.39 1.58 17.62
N ILE A 63 9.07 1.82 17.71
CA ILE A 63 8.04 0.79 17.58
C ILE A 63 8.10 0.17 16.18
N THR A 64 8.10 1.01 15.13
CA THR A 64 8.19 0.56 13.73
C THR A 64 9.48 -0.23 13.49
N ARG A 65 10.61 0.25 14.02
CA ARG A 65 11.90 -0.44 13.90
C ARG A 65 11.87 -1.81 14.57
N THR A 66 11.36 -1.90 15.79
CA THR A 66 11.21 -3.17 16.52
C THR A 66 10.34 -4.15 15.75
N LEU A 67 9.20 -3.70 15.23
CA LEU A 67 8.29 -4.56 14.44
C LEU A 67 8.96 -5.11 13.17
N ILE A 68 9.70 -4.29 12.44
CA ILE A 68 10.45 -4.73 11.26
C ILE A 68 11.49 -5.79 11.65
N VAL A 69 12.28 -5.53 12.69
CA VAL A 69 13.32 -6.46 13.16
C VAL A 69 12.70 -7.77 13.63
N CYS A 70 11.65 -7.73 14.45
CA CYS A 70 10.94 -8.93 14.91
C CYS A 70 10.36 -9.74 13.73
N SER A 71 9.79 -9.07 12.73
CA SER A 71 9.23 -9.73 11.54
C SER A 71 10.31 -10.48 10.75
N ILE A 72 11.49 -9.87 10.58
CA ILE A 72 12.64 -10.49 9.91
C ILE A 72 13.20 -11.65 10.73
N ILE A 73 13.40 -11.46 12.04
CA ILE A 73 13.94 -12.51 12.91
C ILE A 73 13.03 -13.73 12.93
N GLY A 74 11.70 -13.55 12.95
CA GLY A 74 10.76 -14.67 12.96
C GLY A 74 10.76 -15.51 11.66
N ILE A 75 11.41 -15.06 10.58
CA ILE A 75 11.65 -15.92 9.39
C ILE A 75 12.60 -17.07 9.73
N VAL A 76 13.60 -16.84 10.60
CA VAL A 76 14.64 -17.82 10.95
C VAL A 76 14.07 -19.13 11.51
N PRO A 77 13.21 -19.14 12.55
CA PRO A 77 12.65 -20.38 13.07
C PRO A 77 11.77 -21.12 12.05
N VAL A 78 11.09 -20.39 11.14
CA VAL A 78 10.32 -21.02 10.06
C VAL A 78 11.26 -21.74 9.09
N LEU A 79 12.37 -21.12 8.69
CA LEU A 79 13.38 -21.74 7.82
C LEU A 79 14.06 -22.95 8.48
N ILE A 80 14.35 -22.87 9.78
CA ILE A 80 14.88 -24.01 10.54
C ILE A 80 13.86 -25.16 10.53
N GLY A 81 12.58 -24.87 10.80
CA GLY A 81 11.51 -25.85 10.77
C GLY A 81 11.34 -26.53 9.42
N ILE A 82 11.51 -25.78 8.31
CA ILE A 82 11.55 -26.34 6.95
C ILE A 82 12.75 -27.27 6.79
N SER A 83 13.93 -26.85 7.24
CA SER A 83 15.17 -27.61 7.08
C SER A 83 15.17 -28.95 7.84
N ILE A 84 14.42 -29.05 8.95
CA ILE A 84 14.27 -30.28 9.75
C ILE A 84 13.02 -31.09 9.38
N GLY A 85 12.23 -30.64 8.40
CA GLY A 85 11.03 -31.34 7.91
C GLY A 85 9.77 -31.18 8.78
N THR A 86 9.77 -30.26 9.75
CA THR A 86 8.59 -29.95 10.59
C THR A 86 7.62 -29.01 9.88
N TYR A 87 8.14 -28.10 9.05
CA TYR A 87 7.35 -27.15 8.28
C TYR A 87 7.55 -27.34 6.78
N GLN A 88 6.60 -26.82 6.01
CA GLN A 88 6.58 -26.84 4.56
C GLN A 88 6.83 -25.43 4.00
N TRP A 89 7.14 -25.32 2.71
CA TRP A 89 7.42 -24.01 2.11
C TRP A 89 6.21 -23.08 2.12
N ILE A 90 5.01 -23.64 2.02
CA ILE A 90 3.76 -22.90 2.15
C ILE A 90 3.61 -22.20 3.51
N ASP A 91 4.21 -22.73 4.58
CA ASP A 91 4.18 -22.12 5.91
C ASP A 91 4.96 -20.81 5.94
N LEU A 92 6.09 -20.75 5.22
CA LEU A 92 6.83 -19.50 5.03
C LEU A 92 6.00 -18.47 4.26
N LEU A 93 5.27 -18.89 3.22
CA LEU A 93 4.41 -18.00 2.44
C LEU A 93 3.26 -17.44 3.28
N TYR A 94 2.64 -18.27 4.13
CA TYR A 94 1.60 -17.82 5.05
C TYR A 94 2.17 -16.90 6.14
N TYR A 95 3.32 -17.24 6.72
CA TYR A 95 4.01 -16.38 7.69
C TYR A 95 4.27 -14.96 7.14
N LEU A 96 4.83 -14.87 5.93
CA LEU A 96 5.08 -13.59 5.26
C LEU A 96 3.77 -12.83 4.96
N SER A 97 2.69 -13.54 4.63
CA SER A 97 1.38 -12.95 4.37
C SER A 97 0.74 -12.38 5.63
N TYR A 98 0.88 -13.08 6.77
CA TYR A 98 0.44 -12.57 8.07
C TYR A 98 1.24 -11.36 8.54
N ILE A 99 2.56 -11.33 8.32
CA ILE A 99 3.36 -10.13 8.56
C ILE A 99 2.84 -8.95 7.74
N LYS A 100 2.60 -9.16 6.43
CA LYS A 100 2.08 -8.12 5.54
C LYS A 100 0.74 -7.57 6.06
N LEU A 101 -0.16 -8.45 6.49
CA LEU A 101 -1.45 -8.08 7.11
C LEU A 101 -1.24 -7.22 8.36
N ALA A 102 -0.40 -7.67 9.28
CA ALA A 102 -0.11 -6.97 10.53
C ALA A 102 0.52 -5.59 10.30
N ILE A 103 1.53 -5.49 9.42
CA ILE A 103 2.14 -4.21 9.04
C ILE A 103 1.09 -3.26 8.46
N SER A 104 0.16 -3.78 7.66
CA SER A 104 -0.91 -2.97 7.07
C SER A 104 -1.86 -2.38 8.11
N LEU A 105 -2.22 -3.14 9.14
CA LEU A 105 -3.01 -2.63 10.27
C LEU A 105 -2.24 -1.57 11.05
N ILE A 106 -0.97 -1.84 11.35
CA ILE A 106 -0.13 -0.97 12.17
C ILE A 106 0.18 0.35 11.47
N LYS A 107 0.26 0.38 10.13
CA LYS A 107 0.41 1.65 9.38
C LYS A 107 -0.91 2.42 9.27
N TYR A 108 -2.02 1.73 9.04
CA TYR A 108 -3.28 2.41 8.74
C TYR A 108 -3.98 2.95 9.98
N LEU A 109 -3.95 2.25 11.12
CA LEU A 109 -4.60 2.73 12.35
C LEU A 109 -4.04 4.08 12.84
N PRO A 110 -2.71 4.28 12.97
CA PRO A 110 -2.15 5.57 13.32
C PRO A 110 -2.47 6.63 12.28
N GLN A 111 -2.47 6.30 10.98
CA GLN A 111 -2.81 7.25 9.94
C GLN A 111 -4.26 7.75 10.06
N VAL A 112 -5.22 6.83 10.27
CA VAL A 112 -6.63 7.17 10.51
C VAL A 112 -6.76 8.09 11.73
N TYR A 113 -6.06 7.77 12.83
CA TYR A 113 -6.06 8.58 14.04
C TYR A 113 -5.41 9.96 13.83
N LEU A 114 -4.30 10.03 13.10
CA LEU A 114 -3.62 11.30 12.79
C LEU A 114 -4.49 12.19 11.92
N ASN A 115 -5.14 11.63 10.89
CA ASN A 115 -6.12 12.36 10.08
C ASN A 115 -7.27 12.87 10.96
N PHE A 116 -7.75 12.05 11.90
CA PHE A 116 -8.81 12.45 12.83
C PHE A 116 -8.37 13.56 13.80
N ARG A 117 -7.16 13.49 14.35
CA ARG A 117 -6.58 14.49 15.26
C ARG A 117 -6.30 15.81 14.55
N ARG A 118 -5.70 15.75 13.36
CA ARG A 118 -5.31 16.92 12.55
C ARG A 118 -6.49 17.54 11.82
N LYS A 119 -7.59 16.79 11.64
CA LYS A 119 -8.75 17.17 10.82
C LYS A 119 -8.33 17.53 9.38
N SER A 120 -7.32 16.83 8.86
CA SER A 120 -6.73 17.06 7.54
C SER A 120 -6.10 15.76 7.02
N THR A 121 -6.22 15.56 5.71
CA THR A 121 -5.61 14.46 4.94
C THR A 121 -4.48 14.96 4.02
N VAL A 122 -4.10 16.24 4.13
CA VAL A 122 -3.04 16.86 3.32
C VAL A 122 -1.69 16.24 3.69
N GLY A 123 -0.86 15.97 2.66
CA GLY A 123 0.50 15.47 2.84
C GLY A 123 0.79 14.12 2.16
N TRP A 124 -0.20 13.49 1.52
CA TRP A 124 0.03 12.31 0.67
C TRP A 124 -1.06 12.18 -0.41
N SER A 125 -0.72 11.50 -1.51
CA SER A 125 -1.59 11.40 -2.69
C SER A 125 -2.80 10.51 -2.44
N ILE A 126 -4.01 11.10 -2.52
CA ILE A 126 -5.28 10.35 -2.46
C ILE A 126 -5.46 9.40 -3.65
N TYR A 127 -4.81 9.68 -4.80
CA TYR A 127 -4.89 8.84 -5.98
C TYR A 127 -4.36 7.43 -5.75
N ASN A 128 -3.34 7.27 -4.88
CA ASN A 128 -2.85 5.94 -4.52
C ASN A 128 -3.93 5.12 -3.81
N ILE A 129 -4.72 5.75 -2.94
CA ILE A 129 -5.82 5.10 -2.23
C ILE A 129 -6.97 4.76 -3.17
N LEU A 130 -7.27 5.64 -4.14
CA LEU A 130 -8.28 5.34 -5.16
C LEU A 130 -7.86 4.17 -6.05
N LEU A 131 -6.58 4.08 -6.43
CA LEU A 131 -6.03 2.98 -7.20
C LEU A 131 -6.05 1.67 -6.42
N ASP A 132 -5.65 1.70 -5.14
CA ASP A 132 -5.70 0.54 -4.25
C ASP A 132 -7.15 0.05 -4.05
N PHE A 133 -8.09 0.97 -3.80
CA PHE A 133 -9.52 0.65 -3.67
C PHE A 133 -10.08 0.02 -4.95
N THR A 134 -9.78 0.61 -6.11
CA THR A 134 -10.26 0.13 -7.41
C THR A 134 -9.69 -1.25 -7.72
N GLY A 135 -8.38 -1.43 -7.52
CA GLY A 135 -7.71 -2.72 -7.72
C GLY A 135 -8.23 -3.80 -6.76
N GLY A 136 -8.40 -3.47 -5.48
CA GLY A 136 -8.96 -4.37 -4.47
C GLY A 136 -10.41 -4.78 -4.79
N THR A 137 -11.24 -3.83 -5.21
CA THR A 137 -12.64 -4.09 -5.59
C THR A 137 -12.72 -4.98 -6.83
N LEU A 138 -11.96 -4.67 -7.89
CA LEU A 138 -11.94 -5.46 -9.12
C LEU A 138 -11.39 -6.88 -8.88
N SER A 139 -10.32 -7.02 -8.09
CA SER A 139 -9.75 -8.33 -7.73
C SER A 139 -10.72 -9.17 -6.89
N THR A 140 -11.41 -8.56 -5.93
CA THR A 140 -12.43 -9.24 -5.13
C THR A 140 -13.62 -9.65 -5.99
N PHE A 141 -14.06 -8.79 -6.91
CA PHE A 141 -15.12 -9.10 -7.85
C PHE A 141 -14.74 -10.26 -8.77
N GLN A 142 -13.51 -10.27 -9.30
CA GLN A 142 -12.99 -11.39 -10.08
C GLN A 142 -13.01 -12.69 -9.27
N LEU A 143 -12.57 -12.67 -8.01
CA LEU A 143 -12.59 -13.85 -7.14
C LEU A 143 -14.01 -14.42 -6.95
N PHE A 144 -15.00 -13.55 -6.75
CA PHE A 144 -16.40 -13.97 -6.66
C PHE A 144 -16.92 -14.54 -7.98
N LEU A 145 -16.57 -13.93 -9.11
CA LEU A 145 -16.97 -14.41 -10.43
C LEU A 145 -16.35 -15.79 -10.74
N ASP A 146 -15.05 -15.96 -10.46
CA ASP A 146 -14.34 -17.23 -10.68
C ASP A 146 -14.93 -18.35 -9.83
N ALA A 147 -15.26 -18.06 -8.57
CA ALA A 147 -15.88 -19.03 -7.68
C ALA A 147 -17.32 -19.38 -8.06
N TYR A 148 -18.08 -18.40 -8.56
CA TYR A 148 -19.42 -18.62 -9.12
C TYR A 148 -19.37 -19.50 -10.37
N LEU A 149 -18.44 -19.23 -11.30
CA LEU A 149 -18.30 -19.98 -12.55
C LEU A 149 -17.75 -21.40 -12.35
N THR A 150 -16.95 -21.62 -11.31
CA THR A 150 -16.30 -22.92 -11.03
C THR A 150 -17.07 -23.76 -10.00
N ASP A 151 -18.23 -23.27 -9.51
CA ASP A 151 -19.02 -23.85 -8.40
C ASP A 151 -18.19 -24.17 -7.14
N ASN A 152 -17.03 -23.51 -6.98
CA ASN A 152 -16.05 -23.80 -5.94
C ASN A 152 -16.09 -22.76 -4.83
N TRP A 153 -17.26 -22.61 -4.20
CA TRP A 153 -17.49 -21.72 -3.06
C TRP A 153 -16.59 -22.03 -1.87
N SER A 154 -16.19 -23.29 -1.69
CA SER A 154 -15.26 -23.66 -0.62
C SER A 154 -13.83 -23.16 -0.87
N GLY A 155 -13.46 -22.83 -2.11
CA GLY A 155 -12.17 -22.18 -2.42
C GLY A 155 -12.12 -20.74 -1.90
N ILE A 156 -13.27 -20.06 -1.83
CA ILE A 156 -13.39 -18.73 -1.22
C ILE A 156 -13.19 -18.83 0.30
N SER A 157 -13.85 -19.78 0.97
CA SER A 157 -13.72 -19.96 2.42
C SER A 157 -12.39 -20.60 2.85
N GLY A 158 -11.77 -21.40 1.99
CA GLY A 158 -10.47 -22.02 2.23
C GLY A 158 -9.32 -21.01 2.17
N ASP A 159 -9.44 -19.97 1.34
CA ASP A 159 -8.48 -18.86 1.27
C ASP A 159 -8.95 -17.63 2.09
N LEU A 160 -9.24 -17.88 3.37
CA LEU A 160 -9.56 -16.85 4.38
C LEU A 160 -8.51 -15.71 4.41
N VAL A 161 -7.26 -16.01 4.06
CA VAL A 161 -6.17 -15.04 4.02
C VAL A 161 -6.33 -14.08 2.85
N LYS A 162 -6.63 -14.57 1.63
CA LYS A 162 -6.87 -13.71 0.45
C LYS A 162 -8.14 -12.87 0.59
N LEU A 163 -9.22 -13.45 1.13
CA LEU A 163 -10.44 -12.69 1.44
C LEU A 163 -10.21 -11.62 2.52
N GLY A 164 -9.55 -11.98 3.62
CA GLY A 164 -9.25 -11.05 4.70
C GLY A 164 -8.36 -9.90 4.24
N LEU A 165 -7.38 -10.17 3.39
CA LEU A 165 -6.53 -9.17 2.74
C LEU A 165 -7.34 -8.18 1.89
N GLY A 166 -8.23 -8.68 1.04
CA GLY A 166 -9.09 -7.85 0.16
C GLY A 166 -10.03 -6.96 0.97
N PHE A 167 -10.74 -7.55 1.94
CA PHE A 167 -11.67 -6.82 2.79
C PHE A 167 -10.97 -5.75 3.64
N GLN A 168 -9.83 -6.10 4.26
CA GLN A 168 -9.06 -5.15 5.07
C GLN A 168 -8.64 -3.94 4.24
N SER A 169 -8.12 -4.14 3.02
CA SER A 169 -7.70 -3.02 2.16
C SER A 169 -8.87 -2.10 1.84
N ILE A 170 -9.96 -2.67 1.30
CA ILE A 170 -11.16 -1.91 0.92
C ILE A 170 -11.72 -1.13 2.12
N ALA A 171 -11.76 -1.73 3.31
CA ALA A 171 -12.26 -1.08 4.51
C ALA A 171 -11.43 0.17 4.89
N PHE A 172 -10.10 0.09 4.90
CA PHE A 172 -9.25 1.25 5.20
C PHE A 172 -9.31 2.30 4.10
N ASP A 173 -9.38 1.90 2.84
CA ASP A 173 -9.49 2.82 1.72
C ASP A 173 -10.78 3.64 1.81
N LEU A 174 -11.91 3.00 2.14
CA LEU A 174 -13.19 3.69 2.41
C LEU A 174 -13.08 4.69 3.57
N VAL A 175 -12.37 4.34 4.64
CA VAL A 175 -12.12 5.27 5.76
C VAL A 175 -11.30 6.47 5.30
N PHE A 176 -10.23 6.26 4.54
CA PHE A 176 -9.39 7.35 4.03
C PHE A 176 -10.14 8.23 3.03
N MET A 177 -10.93 7.64 2.12
CA MET A 177 -11.79 8.37 1.20
C MET A 177 -12.84 9.19 1.95
N THR A 178 -13.46 8.63 2.99
CA THR A 178 -14.41 9.35 3.85
C THR A 178 -13.74 10.52 4.56
N GLN A 179 -12.55 10.31 5.13
CA GLN A 179 -11.79 11.38 5.78
C GLN A 179 -11.43 12.49 4.79
N HIS A 180 -11.03 12.13 3.56
CA HIS A 180 -10.55 13.08 2.55
C HIS A 180 -11.70 13.87 1.88
N TYR A 181 -12.71 13.18 1.35
CA TYR A 181 -13.76 13.81 0.54
C TYR A 181 -14.97 14.30 1.33
N ILE A 182 -15.26 13.70 2.49
CA ILE A 182 -16.46 14.00 3.27
C ILE A 182 -16.11 14.86 4.49
N LEU A 183 -15.21 14.37 5.36
CA LEU A 183 -14.99 15.01 6.67
C LEU A 183 -14.06 16.23 6.62
N TYR A 184 -12.98 16.17 5.83
CA TYR A 184 -11.90 17.18 5.87
C TYR A 184 -11.70 17.92 4.55
N ARG A 185 -12.70 17.89 3.66
CA ARG A 185 -12.67 18.54 2.33
C ARG A 185 -12.18 19.98 2.37
N ASN A 186 -12.81 20.82 3.19
CA ASN A 186 -12.52 22.26 3.21
C ASN A 186 -11.10 22.58 3.71
N ARG A 187 -10.52 21.72 4.56
CA ARG A 187 -9.17 21.92 5.10
C ARG A 187 -8.06 21.53 4.12
N TYR A 188 -8.39 20.70 3.12
CA TYR A 188 -7.49 20.40 2.02
C TYR A 188 -7.33 21.63 1.11
N ASP A 189 -8.45 22.25 0.74
CA ASP A 189 -8.46 23.47 -0.06
C ASP A 189 -7.71 24.61 0.64
N ASP A 190 -7.96 24.84 1.93
CA ASP A 190 -7.24 25.84 2.74
C ASP A 190 -5.72 25.61 2.76
N ALA A 191 -5.29 24.35 2.85
CA ALA A 191 -3.87 24.01 2.90
C ALA A 191 -3.19 24.18 1.54
N LEU A 192 -3.85 23.80 0.45
CA LEU A 192 -3.37 24.05 -0.91
C LEU A 192 -3.27 25.54 -1.21
N ILE A 193 -4.29 26.32 -0.82
CA ILE A 193 -4.27 27.78 -0.97
C ILE A 193 -3.09 28.36 -0.20
N LYS A 194 -2.87 27.95 1.06
CA LYS A 194 -1.76 28.42 1.87
C LYS A 194 -0.40 28.03 1.28
N GLU A 195 -0.25 26.80 0.79
CA GLU A 195 0.98 26.36 0.12
C GLU A 195 1.24 27.18 -1.14
N ASN A 196 0.23 27.34 -2.00
CA ASN A 196 0.33 28.17 -3.20
C ASN A 196 0.64 29.62 -2.85
N THR A 197 0.03 30.20 -1.83
CA THR A 197 0.34 31.58 -1.38
C THR A 197 1.75 31.70 -0.82
N ILE A 198 2.28 30.69 -0.13
CA ILE A 198 3.67 30.69 0.34
C ILE A 198 4.61 30.52 -0.84
N VAL A 199 4.31 29.62 -1.79
CA VAL A 199 5.05 29.47 -3.03
C VAL A 199 5.02 30.78 -3.81
N ASP A 200 3.87 31.41 -3.99
CA ASP A 200 3.67 32.71 -4.64
C ASP A 200 4.30 33.87 -3.88
N ALA A 201 4.46 33.79 -2.56
CA ALA A 201 5.24 34.77 -1.80
C ALA A 201 6.76 34.53 -1.96
N MET A 202 7.17 33.27 -2.08
CA MET A 202 8.55 32.89 -2.39
C MET A 202 8.90 33.18 -3.86
N THR A 203 7.95 33.05 -4.78
CA THR A 203 8.06 33.31 -6.23
C THR A 203 7.53 34.69 -6.60
N GLY A 204 7.01 35.46 -5.65
CA GLY A 204 6.58 36.86 -5.77
C GLY A 204 7.74 37.83 -5.93
N THR A 205 8.98 37.33 -5.82
CA THR A 205 10.15 38.02 -6.38
C THR A 205 10.31 37.79 -7.88
N SER A 206 9.76 36.71 -8.44
CA SER A 206 9.90 36.35 -9.87
C SER A 206 8.96 37.15 -10.79
N GLN A 207 7.71 37.40 -10.39
CA GLN A 207 6.80 38.25 -11.17
C GLN A 207 7.06 39.76 -10.99
N GLU A 208 7.55 40.19 -9.83
CA GLU A 208 8.08 41.56 -9.65
C GLU A 208 9.29 41.79 -10.58
N ARG A 209 10.14 40.76 -10.78
CA ARG A 209 11.24 40.72 -11.75
C ARG A 209 10.79 40.85 -13.20
N GLU A 210 9.73 40.14 -13.60
CA GLU A 210 9.20 40.18 -14.97
C GLU A 210 8.56 41.54 -15.28
N ARG A 211 7.85 42.15 -14.32
CA ARG A 211 7.29 43.51 -14.46
C ARG A 211 8.34 44.61 -14.50
N LEU A 212 9.43 44.53 -13.73
CA LEU A 212 10.48 45.56 -13.74
C LEU A 212 11.34 45.52 -15.01
N LEU A 213 11.47 44.36 -15.65
CA LEU A 213 12.15 44.20 -16.94
C LEU A 213 11.27 44.66 -18.13
N GLU A 214 9.94 44.48 -18.07
CA GLU A 214 9.03 45.02 -19.09
C GLU A 214 8.87 46.55 -19.03
N ASN A 215 8.97 47.17 -17.85
CA ASN A 215 8.66 48.61 -17.70
C ASN A 215 9.86 49.58 -17.83
N ASN A 216 11.11 49.11 -17.84
CA ASN A 216 12.28 50.02 -17.94
C ASN A 216 12.91 50.10 -19.34
N ASP A 217 12.43 49.31 -20.32
CA ASP A 217 12.85 49.42 -21.73
C ASP A 217 11.94 50.33 -22.58
N ILE A 218 10.98 51.04 -21.97
CA ILE A 218 10.13 52.02 -22.68
C ILE A 218 10.58 53.44 -22.32
N ASN A 219 11.67 53.86 -22.97
CA ASN A 219 12.06 55.26 -23.11
C ASN A 219 10.89 56.04 -23.74
N TYR A 220 10.35 57.01 -23.00
CA TYR A 220 9.59 58.10 -23.59
C TYR A 220 10.49 59.32 -23.78
N VAL A 221 10.58 59.69 -25.07
CA VAL A 221 11.22 60.85 -25.72
C VAL A 221 12.70 60.70 -26.08
#